data_AF-A0A090MCD4-F1
#
_entry.id   AF-A0A090MCD4-F1
#
_cell.length_a   1.000
_cell.length_b   1.000
_cell.length_c   1.000
_cell.angle_alpha   90.00
_cell.angle_beta   90.00
_cell.angle_gamma   90.00
#
_symmetry.space_group_name_H-M   'P 1'
#
loop_
_entity.id
_entity.type
_entity.pdbx_description
1 polymer ?
#
loop_
_entity_poly.entity_id
_entity_poly.type
_entity_poly.pdbx_seq_one_letter_code
_entity_poly.pdbx_strand_id
1 'polypeptide(L)'
;MHEIFLGRLRSASMFHAIACRMVFSLGGQNYTVPKPQEGPLTHSERGRRQIRLLFWLTYIFDKDIALRTGQPPLMSDDYCDLTLPENYLKCYEYLPGLSHSLSPELSGDNGLTPHLPGDPRLSHIKEKTSRLLYSAQAAKKTPAQLLFDIRDLDHELENWRLSIPLTFRPQLSISNESQVTVEGMQLPRSMRAITLHLEYHHLMTTIHRASGRCMQRPEAEGPMDEAGWASTIESGVESSIALALEASRSTLVYLKAALNGLAGEAFWIVVFYPTAAMITIFFNILMHPLHGRAVADLELLRSAANLICELPISRLTSREVAHTKLVNEFATELVRLAKSAIAKAKEFDKELETQPQTDR
;
A
#
# COMPACT_ATOMS: atom_id res chain seq x y z
N MET A 1 -1.64 -15.03 8.95
CA MET A 1 -2.94 -14.82 8.26
C MET A 1 -4.05 -14.63 9.27
N HIS A 2 -4.56 -15.67 9.94
CA HIS A 2 -5.67 -15.56 10.90
C HIS A 2 -5.50 -14.44 11.94
N GLU A 3 -4.34 -14.35 12.61
CA GLU A 3 -4.09 -13.31 13.62
C GLU A 3 -4.15 -11.87 13.06
N ILE A 4 -3.88 -11.65 11.77
CA ILE A 4 -4.01 -10.32 11.13
C ILE A 4 -5.49 -9.93 11.07
N PHE A 5 -6.34 -10.87 10.65
CA PHE A 5 -7.79 -10.68 10.60
C PHE A 5 -8.44 -10.51 11.99
N LEU A 6 -7.71 -10.77 13.07
CA LEU A 6 -8.11 -10.49 14.46
C LEU A 6 -7.46 -9.23 15.04
N GLY A 7 -6.70 -8.46 14.25
CA GLY A 7 -5.98 -7.27 14.70
C GLY A 7 -4.79 -7.55 15.63
N ARG A 8 -4.35 -8.81 15.76
CA ARG A 8 -3.27 -9.23 16.66
C ARG A 8 -1.92 -9.14 15.95
N LEU A 9 -1.53 -7.92 15.59
CA LEU A 9 -0.39 -7.66 14.71
C LEU A 9 0.95 -8.21 15.23
N ARG A 10 1.19 -8.15 16.56
CA ARG A 10 2.42 -8.72 17.16
C ARG A 10 2.49 -10.24 16.98
N SER A 11 1.44 -10.95 17.35
CA SER A 11 1.34 -12.41 17.17
C SER A 11 1.41 -12.79 15.70
N ALA A 12 0.74 -12.03 14.84
CA ALA A 12 0.81 -12.21 13.39
C ALA A 12 2.25 -12.11 12.86
N SER A 13 3.01 -11.09 13.30
CA SER A 13 4.41 -10.92 12.90
C SER A 13 5.29 -12.08 13.37
N MET A 14 5.11 -12.57 14.60
CA MET A 14 5.87 -13.71 15.13
C MET A 14 5.58 -14.99 14.34
N PHE A 15 4.30 -15.31 14.13
CA PHE A 15 3.92 -16.49 13.35
C PHE A 15 4.31 -16.38 11.88
N HIS A 16 4.29 -15.18 11.32
CA HIS A 16 4.77 -14.94 9.96
C HIS A 16 6.27 -15.26 9.85
N ALA A 17 7.10 -14.81 10.80
CA ALA A 17 8.52 -15.12 10.80
C ALA A 17 8.81 -16.62 10.93
N ILE A 18 8.03 -17.33 11.74
CA ILE A 18 8.11 -18.80 11.84
C ILE A 18 7.72 -19.44 10.50
N ALA A 19 6.62 -19.00 9.88
CA ALA A 19 6.15 -19.52 8.61
C ALA A 19 7.19 -19.32 7.48
N CYS A 20 7.81 -18.14 7.39
CA CYS A 20 8.89 -17.88 6.44
C CYS A 20 10.03 -18.89 6.62
N ARG A 21 10.51 -19.10 7.86
CA ARG A 21 11.56 -20.09 8.13
C ARG A 21 11.16 -21.51 7.77
N MET A 22 9.93 -21.91 8.09
CA MET A 22 9.41 -23.24 7.73
C MET A 22 9.39 -23.46 6.21
N VAL A 23 8.90 -22.48 5.45
CA VAL A 23 8.90 -22.54 3.97
C VAL A 23 10.31 -22.70 3.43
N PHE A 24 11.29 -21.95 3.97
CA PHE A 24 12.70 -22.08 3.57
C PHE A 24 13.30 -23.44 3.91
N SER A 25 13.01 -23.98 5.10
CA SER A 25 13.45 -25.32 5.50
C SER A 25 12.86 -26.42 4.62
N LEU A 26 11.67 -26.19 4.06
CA LEU A 26 11.02 -27.09 3.11
C LEU A 26 11.45 -26.86 1.65
N GLY A 27 12.35 -25.90 1.39
CA GLY A 27 12.88 -25.60 0.06
C GLY A 27 11.94 -24.81 -0.85
N GLY A 28 10.92 -24.14 -0.32
CA GLY A 28 9.92 -23.43 -1.14
C GLY A 28 10.46 -22.24 -1.93
N GLN A 29 11.61 -21.69 -1.51
CA GLN A 29 12.35 -20.65 -2.22
C GLN A 29 12.94 -21.14 -3.54
N ASN A 30 13.12 -22.45 -3.73
CA ASN A 30 13.65 -23.01 -4.97
C ASN A 30 12.51 -23.35 -5.93
N TYR A 31 12.58 -22.84 -7.17
CA TYR A 31 11.66 -23.28 -8.19
C TYR A 31 12.11 -24.63 -8.75
N THR A 32 11.14 -25.48 -9.07
CA THR A 32 11.40 -26.74 -9.78
C THR A 32 10.38 -26.83 -10.90
N VAL A 33 10.89 -26.88 -12.13
CA VAL A 33 10.08 -27.02 -13.34
C VAL A 33 9.17 -28.25 -13.19
N PRO A 34 7.84 -28.09 -13.31
CA PRO A 34 6.94 -29.24 -13.34
C PRO A 34 7.31 -30.16 -14.49
N LYS A 35 7.34 -31.48 -14.25
CA LYS A 35 7.48 -32.44 -15.34
C LYS A 35 6.26 -32.32 -16.29
N PRO A 36 6.44 -32.55 -17.61
CA PRO A 36 5.33 -32.60 -18.56
C PRO A 36 4.22 -33.52 -18.04
N GLN A 37 2.96 -33.10 -18.19
CA GLN A 37 1.81 -33.81 -17.65
C GLN A 37 1.63 -35.18 -18.32
N GLU A 38 2.15 -36.23 -17.70
CA GLU A 38 1.85 -37.62 -18.02
C GLU A 38 1.08 -38.24 -16.85
N GLY A 39 -0.22 -37.91 -16.74
CA GLY A 39 -1.12 -38.49 -15.75
C GLY A 39 -1.34 -37.67 -14.46
N PRO A 40 -2.06 -38.22 -13.46
CA PRO A 40 -2.38 -37.53 -12.22
C PRO A 40 -1.13 -37.28 -11.37
N LEU A 41 -1.08 -36.11 -10.71
CA LEU A 41 0.07 -35.77 -9.85
C LEU A 41 0.35 -36.84 -8.80
N THR A 42 1.63 -37.10 -8.58
CA THR A 42 2.08 -37.85 -7.40
C THR A 42 1.89 -37.02 -6.12
N HIS A 43 1.88 -37.69 -4.97
CA HIS A 43 1.82 -37.01 -3.67
C HIS A 43 3.00 -36.04 -3.46
N SER A 44 4.20 -36.42 -3.91
CA SER A 44 5.39 -35.57 -3.83
C SER A 44 5.24 -34.29 -4.67
N GLU A 45 4.69 -34.40 -5.88
CA GLU A 45 4.47 -33.25 -6.75
C GLU A 45 3.40 -32.30 -6.19
N ARG A 46 2.32 -32.84 -5.62
CA ARG A 46 1.33 -32.05 -4.88
C ARG A 46 1.97 -31.31 -3.71
N GLY A 47 2.76 -32.01 -2.89
CA GLY A 47 3.48 -31.41 -1.77
C GLY A 47 4.38 -30.26 -2.20
N ARG A 48 5.15 -30.45 -3.27
CA ARG A 48 6.03 -29.40 -3.84
C ARG A 48 5.25 -28.21 -4.38
N ARG A 49 4.14 -28.43 -5.10
CA ARG A 49 3.24 -27.35 -5.57
C ARG A 49 2.66 -26.57 -4.39
N GLN A 50 2.22 -27.26 -3.33
CA GLN A 50 1.70 -26.64 -2.12
C GLN A 50 2.76 -25.82 -1.39
N ILE A 51 3.98 -26.32 -1.25
CA ILE A 51 5.10 -25.58 -0.65
C ILE A 51 5.41 -24.31 -1.46
N ARG A 52 5.40 -24.40 -2.80
CA ARG A 52 5.61 -23.23 -3.67
C ARG A 52 4.49 -22.20 -3.54
N LEU A 53 3.24 -22.63 -3.38
CA LEU A 53 2.11 -21.75 -3.09
C LEU A 53 2.31 -21.03 -1.74
N LEU A 54 2.68 -21.78 -0.70
CA LEU A 54 2.98 -21.22 0.62
C LEU A 54 4.13 -20.22 0.58
N PHE A 55 5.17 -20.49 -0.22
CA PHE A 55 6.26 -19.55 -0.47
C PHE A 55 5.76 -18.22 -1.01
N TRP A 56 4.95 -18.23 -2.06
CA TRP A 56 4.41 -16.99 -2.63
C TRP A 56 3.48 -16.26 -1.66
N LEU A 57 2.67 -16.99 -0.89
CA LEU A 57 1.85 -16.41 0.18
C LEU A 57 2.72 -15.70 1.22
N THR A 58 3.76 -16.36 1.73
CA THR A 58 4.67 -15.75 2.70
C THR A 58 5.44 -14.58 2.09
N TYR A 59 5.90 -14.69 0.85
CA TYR A 59 6.64 -13.63 0.17
C TYR A 59 5.79 -12.36 0.01
N ILE A 60 4.54 -12.50 -0.44
CA ILE A 60 3.63 -11.35 -0.59
C ILE A 60 3.41 -10.65 0.75
N PHE A 61 3.05 -11.41 1.79
CA PHE A 61 2.80 -10.84 3.11
C PHE A 61 4.03 -10.24 3.76
N ASP A 62 5.22 -10.80 3.51
CA ASP A 62 6.48 -10.26 4.03
C ASP A 62 6.68 -8.82 3.56
N LYS A 63 6.45 -8.56 2.26
CA LYS A 63 6.61 -7.22 1.69
C LYS A 63 5.52 -6.26 2.17
N ASP A 64 4.30 -6.75 2.32
CA ASP A 64 3.21 -5.95 2.87
C ASP A 64 3.49 -5.56 4.32
N ILE A 65 3.89 -6.51 5.15
CA ILE A 65 4.21 -6.26 6.57
C ILE A 65 5.38 -5.29 6.67
N ALA A 66 6.44 -5.47 5.88
CA ALA A 66 7.61 -4.61 5.89
C ALA A 66 7.23 -3.14 5.61
N LEU A 67 6.50 -2.87 4.52
CA LEU A 67 6.09 -1.51 4.18
C LEU A 67 5.08 -0.91 5.17
N ARG A 68 4.18 -1.73 5.74
CA ARG A 68 3.19 -1.26 6.72
C ARG A 68 3.79 -0.91 8.08
N THR A 69 4.83 -1.62 8.49
CA THR A 69 5.40 -1.53 9.85
C THR A 69 6.74 -0.81 9.90
N GLY A 70 7.38 -0.58 8.76
CA GLY A 70 8.75 -0.09 8.66
C GLY A 70 9.80 -1.12 9.12
N GLN A 71 9.41 -2.36 9.42
CA GLN A 71 10.34 -3.43 9.74
C GLN A 71 11.01 -3.94 8.45
N PRO A 72 12.27 -4.41 8.52
CA PRO A 72 12.92 -4.99 7.35
C PRO A 72 12.20 -6.28 6.92
N PRO A 73 12.10 -6.55 5.60
CA PRO A 73 11.56 -7.81 5.10
C PRO A 73 12.43 -9.00 5.54
N LEU A 74 11.80 -10.14 5.80
CA LEU A 74 12.44 -11.37 6.24
C LEU A 74 13.01 -12.19 5.08
N MET A 75 12.36 -12.14 3.90
CA MET A 75 12.72 -12.95 2.74
C MET A 75 13.51 -12.10 1.74
N SER A 76 14.84 -12.14 1.75
CA SER A 76 15.62 -11.42 0.73
C SER A 76 15.50 -12.08 -0.65
N ASP A 77 15.36 -11.25 -1.69
CA ASP A 77 15.26 -11.69 -3.08
C ASP A 77 16.51 -12.45 -3.54
N ASP A 78 17.69 -12.12 -3.00
CA ASP A 78 18.97 -12.76 -3.34
C ASP A 78 19.00 -14.27 -3.02
N TYR A 79 18.09 -14.75 -2.15
CA TYR A 79 18.00 -16.14 -1.73
C TYR A 79 16.73 -16.84 -2.24
N CYS A 80 15.99 -16.19 -3.12
CA CYS A 80 14.71 -16.69 -3.61
C CYS A 80 14.72 -16.86 -5.12
N ASP A 81 14.30 -18.02 -5.61
CA ASP A 81 13.86 -18.15 -7.00
C ASP A 81 12.46 -17.55 -7.12
N LEU A 82 12.36 -16.43 -7.82
CA LEU A 82 11.13 -15.65 -7.98
C LEU A 82 10.37 -15.98 -9.27
N THR A 83 10.61 -17.16 -9.86
CA THR A 83 9.84 -17.64 -11.01
C THR A 83 8.35 -17.65 -10.68
N LEU A 84 7.58 -16.81 -11.38
CA LEU A 84 6.16 -16.60 -11.16
C LEU A 84 5.37 -17.92 -11.29
N PRO A 85 4.30 -18.13 -10.49
CA PRO A 85 3.48 -19.31 -10.65
C PRO A 85 2.84 -19.36 -12.03
N GLU A 86 2.86 -20.52 -12.68
CA GLU A 86 2.15 -20.71 -13.95
C GLU A 86 0.68 -20.32 -13.82
N ASN A 87 0.16 -19.63 -14.84
CA ASN A 87 -1.25 -19.24 -14.91
C ASN A 87 -1.75 -18.33 -13.76
N TYR A 88 -0.90 -17.70 -12.95
CA TYR A 88 -1.35 -16.83 -11.86
C TYR A 88 -2.23 -15.65 -12.33
N LEU A 89 -2.09 -15.22 -13.59
CA LEU A 89 -2.96 -14.19 -14.19
C LEU A 89 -4.41 -14.66 -14.30
N LYS A 90 -4.67 -15.97 -14.35
CA LYS A 90 -6.04 -16.51 -14.33
C LYS A 90 -6.77 -16.14 -13.04
N CYS A 91 -6.08 -15.75 -11.97
CA CYS A 91 -6.71 -15.27 -10.74
C CYS A 91 -7.46 -13.94 -10.92
N TYR A 92 -7.23 -13.22 -12.03
CA TYR A 92 -8.04 -12.05 -12.41
C TYR A 92 -9.35 -12.45 -13.10
N GLU A 93 -9.41 -13.61 -13.73
CA GLU A 93 -10.55 -14.05 -14.55
C GLU A 93 -11.41 -15.10 -13.84
N TYR A 94 -10.79 -15.97 -13.06
CA TYR A 94 -11.40 -17.10 -12.39
C TYR A 94 -10.99 -17.10 -10.91
N LEU A 95 -11.99 -17.03 -10.04
CA LEU A 95 -11.86 -17.25 -8.59
C LEU A 95 -12.47 -18.63 -8.28
N PRO A 96 -11.67 -19.72 -8.29
CA PRO A 96 -12.17 -21.05 -7.96
C PRO A 96 -12.76 -21.04 -6.54
N GLY A 97 -13.98 -21.57 -6.38
CA GLY A 97 -14.57 -21.82 -5.06
C GLY A 97 -15.47 -20.72 -4.49
N LEU A 98 -15.65 -19.59 -5.19
CA LEU A 98 -16.48 -18.47 -4.71
C LEU A 98 -17.44 -17.88 -5.76
N SER A 99 -17.44 -18.41 -6.99
CA SER A 99 -18.57 -18.23 -7.91
C SER A 99 -19.55 -19.38 -7.67
N HIS A 100 -20.85 -19.08 -7.51
CA HIS A 100 -21.92 -20.04 -7.25
C HIS A 100 -22.18 -21.05 -8.42
N SER A 101 -21.25 -21.15 -9.36
CA SER A 101 -21.24 -22.07 -10.49
C SER A 101 -20.01 -22.97 -10.40
N LEU A 102 -19.93 -23.78 -9.36
CA LEU A 102 -19.18 -25.03 -9.45
C LEU A 102 -20.19 -26.16 -9.60
N SER A 103 -20.19 -26.77 -10.78
CA SER A 103 -20.68 -28.12 -10.95
C SER A 103 -20.02 -29.03 -9.90
N PRO A 104 -20.73 -30.04 -9.37
CA PRO A 104 -20.17 -30.95 -8.39
C PRO A 104 -18.97 -31.66 -9.00
N GLU A 105 -17.84 -31.63 -8.30
CA GLU A 105 -16.78 -32.63 -8.37
C GLU A 105 -16.26 -32.97 -9.78
N LEU A 106 -15.35 -32.14 -10.30
CA LEU A 106 -14.30 -32.67 -11.18
C LEU A 106 -13.12 -33.08 -10.30
N SER A 107 -13.12 -34.36 -9.93
CA SER A 107 -11.97 -35.09 -9.40
C SER A 107 -10.74 -34.83 -10.27
N GLY A 108 -9.78 -34.04 -9.76
CA GLY A 108 -8.45 -33.89 -10.36
C GLY A 108 -7.96 -32.44 -10.51
N ASP A 109 -6.86 -32.14 -9.82
CA ASP A 109 -5.84 -31.10 -10.09
C ASP A 109 -6.22 -29.60 -10.11
N ASN A 110 -7.50 -29.21 -10.25
CA ASN A 110 -7.89 -27.78 -10.34
C ASN A 110 -7.86 -27.00 -9.01
N GLY A 111 -7.85 -27.70 -7.86
CA GLY A 111 -7.81 -27.09 -6.52
C GLY A 111 -6.47 -26.47 -6.11
N LEU A 112 -5.43 -26.59 -6.95
CA LEU A 112 -4.09 -26.08 -6.68
C LEU A 112 -3.73 -24.82 -7.48
N THR A 113 -4.70 -24.21 -8.17
CA THR A 113 -4.49 -22.90 -8.81
C THR A 113 -4.22 -21.85 -7.71
N PRO A 114 -3.06 -21.16 -7.72
CA PRO A 114 -2.68 -20.23 -6.65
C PRO A 114 -3.65 -19.05 -6.49
N HIS A 115 -4.62 -19.14 -5.57
CA HIS A 115 -5.33 -17.95 -5.12
C HIS A 115 -4.43 -17.13 -4.19
N LEU A 116 -3.63 -16.24 -4.77
CA LEU A 116 -2.75 -15.34 -4.05
C LEU A 116 -3.52 -14.07 -3.64
N PRO A 117 -3.39 -13.61 -2.39
CA PRO A 117 -4.12 -12.45 -1.89
C PRO A 117 -3.67 -11.12 -2.55
N GLY A 118 -2.50 -11.09 -3.19
CA GLY A 118 -1.97 -9.95 -3.94
C GLY A 118 -1.41 -10.36 -5.31
N ASP A 119 -0.80 -9.41 -6.03
CA ASP A 119 -0.05 -9.68 -7.26
C ASP A 119 1.45 -9.89 -6.95
N PRO A 120 2.04 -11.05 -7.26
CA PRO A 120 3.46 -11.32 -7.03
C PRO A 120 4.42 -10.28 -7.62
N ARG A 121 4.10 -9.73 -8.80
CA ARG A 121 4.94 -8.72 -9.45
C ARG A 121 4.93 -7.42 -8.67
N LEU A 122 3.78 -7.05 -8.10
CA LEU A 122 3.71 -5.89 -7.21
C LEU A 122 4.57 -6.11 -5.97
N SER A 123 4.60 -7.32 -5.43
CA SER A 123 5.48 -7.65 -4.29
C SER A 123 6.97 -7.49 -4.61
N HIS A 124 7.41 -7.75 -5.84
CA HIS A 124 8.79 -7.42 -6.25
C HIS A 124 9.05 -5.90 -6.19
N ILE A 125 8.11 -5.10 -6.67
CA ILE A 125 8.26 -3.63 -6.63
C ILE A 125 8.24 -3.15 -5.17
N LYS A 126 7.42 -3.74 -4.30
CA LYS A 126 7.41 -3.48 -2.85
C LYS A 126 8.76 -3.82 -2.20
N GLU A 127 9.37 -4.94 -2.56
CA GLU A 127 10.74 -5.30 -2.10
C GLU A 127 11.75 -4.24 -2.53
N LYS A 128 11.79 -3.92 -3.82
CA LYS A 128 12.73 -2.94 -4.37
C LYS A 128 12.55 -1.59 -3.69
N THR A 129 11.31 -1.17 -3.47
CA THR A 129 10.97 0.06 -2.74
C THR A 129 11.55 0.03 -1.33
N SER A 130 11.31 -1.05 -0.57
CA SER A 130 11.85 -1.20 0.78
C SER A 130 13.39 -1.14 0.79
N ARG A 131 14.05 -1.83 -0.14
CA ARG A 131 15.51 -1.92 -0.21
C ARG A 131 16.16 -0.64 -0.72
N LEU A 132 15.66 -0.07 -1.80
CA LEU A 132 16.25 1.09 -2.48
C LEU A 132 15.93 2.41 -1.79
N LEU A 133 14.77 2.52 -1.12
CA LEU A 133 14.34 3.78 -0.51
C LEU A 133 14.44 3.76 1.02
N TYR A 134 14.25 2.63 1.69
CA TYR A 134 14.09 2.58 3.15
C TYR A 134 15.13 1.76 3.92
N SER A 135 16.07 1.09 3.25
CA SER A 135 17.12 0.34 3.93
C SER A 135 18.18 1.25 4.57
N ALA A 136 18.99 0.68 5.45
CA ALA A 136 20.17 1.35 6.01
C ALA A 136 21.15 1.82 4.92
N GLN A 137 21.22 1.12 3.78
CA GLN A 137 22.03 1.54 2.65
C GLN A 137 21.36 2.67 1.85
N ALA A 138 20.03 2.66 1.74
CA ALA A 138 19.27 3.75 1.15
C ALA A 138 19.39 5.07 1.91
N ALA A 139 19.66 5.02 3.22
CA ALA A 139 19.92 6.20 4.05
C ALA A 139 21.23 6.92 3.68
N LYS A 140 22.14 6.26 2.95
CA LYS A 140 23.45 6.82 2.54
C LYS A 140 23.43 7.39 1.11
N LYS A 141 22.30 7.34 0.41
CA LYS A 141 22.19 7.80 -0.97
C LYS A 141 22.19 9.32 -1.05
N THR A 142 22.79 9.87 -2.10
CA THR A 142 22.68 11.30 -2.41
C THR A 142 21.26 11.64 -2.88
N PRO A 143 20.82 12.92 -2.82
CA PRO A 143 19.52 13.32 -3.35
C PRO A 143 19.29 12.90 -4.80
N ALA A 144 20.29 13.01 -5.66
CA ALA A 144 20.17 12.60 -7.07
C ALA A 144 20.01 11.09 -7.25
N GLN A 145 20.77 10.27 -6.50
CA GLN A 145 20.61 8.81 -6.53
C GLN A 145 19.20 8.42 -6.07
N LEU A 146 18.73 9.04 -4.98
CA LEU A 146 17.40 8.77 -4.45
C LEU A 146 16.29 9.14 -5.44
N LEU A 147 16.36 10.32 -6.07
CA LEU A 147 15.38 10.74 -7.08
C LEU A 147 15.44 9.86 -8.34
N PHE A 148 16.62 9.37 -8.71
CA PHE A 148 16.76 8.39 -9.79
C PHE A 148 16.02 7.09 -9.45
N ASP A 149 16.23 6.53 -8.26
CA ASP A 149 15.53 5.32 -7.81
C ASP A 149 14.00 5.52 -7.75
N ILE A 150 13.54 6.68 -7.28
CA ILE A 150 12.11 7.03 -7.24
C ILE A 150 11.51 6.99 -8.65
N ARG A 151 12.18 7.59 -9.64
CA ARG A 151 11.71 7.60 -11.03
C ARG A 151 11.71 6.20 -11.65
N ASP A 152 12.73 5.39 -11.37
CA ASP A 152 12.82 4.02 -11.90
C ASP A 152 11.69 3.15 -11.31
N LEU A 153 11.46 3.25 -10.00
CA LEU A 153 10.36 2.57 -9.32
C LEU A 153 8.98 3.04 -9.79
N ASP A 154 8.78 4.33 -10.04
CA ASP A 154 7.54 4.88 -10.61
C ASP A 154 7.26 4.28 -12.01
N HIS A 155 8.28 4.21 -12.86
CA HIS A 155 8.16 3.57 -14.17
C HIS A 155 7.87 2.06 -14.08
N GLU A 156 8.53 1.32 -13.17
CA GLU A 156 8.21 -0.09 -12.92
C GLU A 156 6.77 -0.26 -12.44
N LEU A 157 6.29 0.60 -11.53
CA LEU A 157 4.93 0.58 -11.01
C LEU A 157 3.89 0.88 -12.10
N GLU A 158 4.17 1.84 -12.98
CA GLU A 158 3.30 2.16 -14.11
C GLU A 158 3.21 1.01 -15.12
N ASN A 159 4.34 0.39 -15.46
CA ASN A 159 4.35 -0.79 -16.32
C ASN A 159 3.57 -1.95 -15.72
N TRP A 160 3.70 -2.17 -14.41
CA TRP A 160 2.88 -3.14 -13.70
C TRP A 160 1.40 -2.80 -13.82
N ARG A 161 1.01 -1.54 -13.55
CA ARG A 161 -0.39 -1.07 -13.60
C ARG A 161 -1.00 -1.29 -14.98
N LEU A 162 -0.27 -0.92 -16.04
CA LEU A 162 -0.72 -1.11 -17.43
C LEU A 162 -0.87 -2.59 -17.81
N SER A 163 -0.11 -3.49 -17.18
CA SER A 163 -0.24 -4.94 -17.37
C SER A 163 -1.49 -5.54 -16.70
N ILE A 164 -2.14 -4.82 -15.78
CA ILE A 164 -3.37 -5.29 -15.12
C ILE A 164 -4.56 -5.17 -16.08
N PRO A 165 -5.46 -6.17 -16.14
CA PRO A 165 -6.67 -6.09 -16.94
C PRO A 165 -7.52 -4.86 -16.60
N LEU A 166 -8.13 -4.23 -17.61
CA LEU A 166 -8.83 -2.95 -17.47
C LEU A 166 -9.86 -2.92 -16.33
N THR A 167 -10.60 -4.01 -16.11
CA THR A 167 -11.62 -4.08 -15.04
C THR A 167 -11.06 -4.09 -13.62
N PHE A 168 -9.76 -4.34 -13.44
CA PHE A 168 -9.09 -4.36 -12.14
C PHE A 168 -7.98 -3.30 -12.05
N ARG A 169 -7.70 -2.60 -13.15
CA ARG A 169 -6.55 -1.72 -13.28
C ARG A 169 -6.72 -0.50 -12.37
N PRO A 170 -5.76 -0.23 -11.47
CA PRO A 170 -5.76 0.99 -10.68
C PRO A 170 -5.80 2.26 -11.53
N GLN A 171 -6.65 3.22 -11.14
CA GLN A 171 -6.68 4.57 -11.69
C GLN A 171 -5.56 5.42 -11.07
N LEU A 172 -4.95 6.31 -11.86
CA LEU A 172 -3.86 7.18 -11.41
C LEU A 172 -4.33 8.16 -10.32
N SER A 173 -5.48 8.81 -10.54
CA SER A 173 -6.12 9.76 -9.63
C SER A 173 -7.62 9.53 -9.62
N ILE A 174 -8.23 9.68 -8.45
CA ILE A 174 -9.66 9.46 -8.21
C ILE A 174 -10.17 10.64 -7.40
N SER A 175 -10.94 11.50 -8.07
CA SER A 175 -11.47 12.73 -7.47
C SER A 175 -12.96 12.62 -7.13
N ASN A 176 -13.67 11.65 -7.72
CA ASN A 176 -15.10 11.44 -7.50
C ASN A 176 -15.40 9.95 -7.32
N GLU A 177 -16.26 9.66 -6.34
CA GLU A 177 -16.78 8.33 -6.04
C GLU A 177 -17.44 7.67 -7.28
N SER A 178 -18.06 8.46 -8.17
CA SER A 178 -18.69 7.96 -9.40
C SER A 178 -17.71 7.34 -10.41
N GLN A 179 -16.40 7.54 -10.24
CA GLN A 179 -15.36 6.94 -11.09
C GLN A 179 -15.08 5.48 -10.72
N VAL A 180 -15.61 5.01 -9.58
CA VAL A 180 -15.32 3.70 -9.00
C VAL A 180 -16.39 2.69 -9.40
N THR A 181 -15.98 1.62 -10.08
CA THR A 181 -16.87 0.60 -10.61
C THR A 181 -16.68 -0.73 -9.89
N VAL A 182 -17.12 -0.77 -8.64
CA VAL A 182 -17.13 -2.00 -7.81
C VAL A 182 -18.55 -2.55 -7.61
N GLU A 183 -19.58 -1.74 -7.87
CA GLU A 183 -20.97 -2.15 -7.73
C GLU A 183 -21.33 -3.29 -8.70
N GLY A 184 -22.10 -4.26 -8.20
CA GLY A 184 -22.50 -5.46 -8.95
C GLY A 184 -21.42 -6.53 -9.10
N MET A 185 -20.19 -6.28 -8.63
CA MET A 185 -19.12 -7.26 -8.63
C MET A 185 -19.29 -8.27 -7.48
N GLN A 186 -19.03 -9.55 -7.74
CA GLN A 186 -19.05 -10.58 -6.69
C GLN A 186 -17.92 -10.36 -5.68
N LEU A 187 -18.17 -10.68 -4.40
CA LEU A 187 -17.30 -10.32 -3.26
C LEU A 187 -15.79 -10.61 -3.45
N PRO A 188 -15.35 -11.78 -3.96
CA PRO A 188 -13.92 -12.03 -4.07
C PRO A 188 -13.29 -11.22 -5.21
N ARG A 189 -14.08 -10.90 -6.25
CA ARG A 189 -13.66 -10.06 -7.36
C ARG A 189 -13.61 -8.59 -6.93
N SER A 190 -14.59 -8.12 -6.15
CA SER A 190 -14.58 -6.77 -5.58
C SER A 190 -13.40 -6.59 -4.63
N MET A 191 -13.17 -7.56 -3.73
CA MET A 191 -12.00 -7.56 -2.85
C MET A 191 -10.69 -7.46 -3.62
N ARG A 192 -10.53 -8.23 -4.70
CA ARG A 192 -9.33 -8.16 -5.55
C ARG A 192 -9.15 -6.77 -6.18
N ALA A 193 -10.21 -6.21 -6.76
CA ALA A 193 -10.17 -4.87 -7.34
C ALA A 193 -9.82 -3.81 -6.30
N ILE A 194 -10.45 -3.90 -5.12
CA ILE A 194 -10.20 -2.99 -3.99
C ILE A 194 -8.76 -3.07 -3.52
N THR A 195 -8.26 -4.27 -3.22
CA THR A 195 -6.89 -4.45 -2.72
C THR A 195 -5.86 -3.92 -3.72
N LEU A 196 -6.01 -4.17 -5.03
CA LEU A 196 -5.08 -3.66 -6.03
C LEU A 196 -5.00 -2.14 -6.07
N HIS A 197 -6.15 -1.46 -5.99
CA HIS A 197 -6.19 0.00 -5.96
C HIS A 197 -5.54 0.55 -4.69
N LEU A 198 -5.91 -0.01 -3.53
CA LEU A 198 -5.33 0.40 -2.24
C LEU A 198 -3.81 0.17 -2.19
N GLU A 199 -3.34 -0.98 -2.68
CA GLU A 199 -1.91 -1.29 -2.73
C GLU A 199 -1.16 -0.41 -3.72
N TYR A 200 -1.74 -0.12 -4.88
CA TYR A 200 -1.15 0.78 -5.88
C TYR A 200 -0.96 2.19 -5.33
N HIS A 201 -2.04 2.80 -4.79
CA HIS A 201 -1.95 4.16 -4.25
C HIS A 201 -1.06 4.24 -3.01
N HIS A 202 -1.06 3.20 -2.17
CA HIS A 202 -0.14 3.12 -1.04
C HIS A 202 1.32 3.03 -1.48
N LEU A 203 1.62 2.20 -2.48
CA LEU A 203 2.99 2.07 -2.98
C LEU A 203 3.45 3.34 -3.70
N MET A 204 2.58 3.98 -4.49
CA MET A 204 2.81 5.31 -5.08
C MET A 204 3.15 6.34 -4.00
N THR A 205 2.33 6.41 -2.94
CA THR A 205 2.59 7.28 -1.79
C THR A 205 3.93 6.96 -1.14
N THR A 206 4.24 5.68 -0.94
CA THR A 206 5.47 5.22 -0.29
C THR A 206 6.71 5.58 -1.11
N ILE A 207 6.72 5.30 -2.41
CA ILE A 207 7.81 5.65 -3.33
C ILE A 207 8.08 7.16 -3.28
N HIS A 208 7.05 7.96 -3.50
CA HIS A 208 7.23 9.40 -3.66
C HIS A 208 7.47 10.16 -2.35
N ARG A 209 6.99 9.66 -1.20
CA ARG A 209 7.30 10.27 0.11
C ARG A 209 8.78 10.16 0.48
N ALA A 210 9.52 9.21 -0.11
CA ALA A 210 10.95 9.09 0.13
C ALA A 210 11.73 10.36 -0.29
N SER A 211 11.21 11.12 -1.28
CA SER A 211 11.77 12.39 -1.76
C SER A 211 11.89 13.47 -0.68
N GLY A 212 11.07 13.41 0.39
CA GLY A 212 11.14 14.38 1.48
C GLY A 212 12.50 14.42 2.20
N ARG A 213 13.32 13.36 2.07
CA ARG A 213 14.70 13.35 2.58
C ARG A 213 15.65 14.25 1.80
N CYS A 214 15.32 14.60 0.55
CA CYS A 214 16.11 15.52 -0.26
C CYS A 214 15.98 16.97 0.22
N MET A 215 14.96 17.30 1.02
CA MET A 215 14.78 18.64 1.61
C MET A 215 15.71 18.92 2.79
N GLN A 216 16.43 17.91 3.30
CA GLN A 216 17.45 18.10 4.33
C GLN A 216 18.78 18.46 3.66
N ARG A 217 19.14 19.75 3.72
CA ARG A 217 20.39 20.26 3.14
C ARG A 217 21.60 19.65 3.87
N PRO A 218 22.53 18.97 3.18
CA PRO A 218 23.85 18.70 3.76
C PRO A 218 24.55 20.04 3.97
N GLU A 219 25.02 20.31 5.20
CA GLU A 219 25.78 21.52 5.54
C GLU A 219 27.15 21.60 4.83
N ALA A 220 27.52 20.58 4.06
CA ALA A 220 28.81 20.48 3.40
C ALA A 220 28.64 19.98 1.97
N GLU A 221 28.83 20.86 0.99
CA GLU A 221 29.77 20.69 -0.12
C GLU A 221 29.78 21.97 -0.97
N GLY A 222 30.96 22.34 -1.47
CA GLY A 222 31.32 23.69 -1.93
C GLY A 222 30.77 24.12 -3.30
N PRO A 223 31.31 25.24 -3.85
CA PRO A 223 30.68 26.02 -4.92
C PRO A 223 30.79 25.31 -6.28
N MET A 224 29.87 24.40 -6.55
CA MET A 224 29.49 24.04 -7.92
C MET A 224 28.44 25.06 -8.41
N ASP A 225 27.98 24.96 -9.65
CA ASP A 225 26.86 25.75 -10.21
C ASP A 225 25.53 25.38 -9.48
N GLU A 226 25.46 25.73 -8.19
CA GLU A 226 24.53 25.23 -7.18
C GLU A 226 23.09 25.68 -7.44
N ALA A 227 22.89 26.85 -8.06
CA ALA A 227 21.58 27.45 -8.22
C ALA A 227 20.68 26.65 -9.19
N GLY A 228 21.23 26.18 -10.32
CA GLY A 228 20.48 25.39 -11.30
C GLY A 228 20.19 23.97 -10.83
N TRP A 229 21.15 23.35 -10.13
CA TRP A 229 20.99 22.01 -9.57
C TRP A 229 20.00 22.01 -8.39
N ALA A 230 20.12 22.94 -7.45
CA ALA A 230 19.24 23.03 -6.29
C ALA A 230 17.77 23.25 -6.70
N SER A 231 17.52 24.15 -7.66
CA SER A 231 16.18 24.41 -8.19
C SER A 231 15.57 23.20 -8.91
N THR A 232 16.37 22.43 -9.64
CA THR A 232 15.91 21.19 -10.30
C THR A 232 15.53 20.12 -9.28
N ILE A 233 16.34 19.94 -8.23
CA ILE A 233 16.07 19.00 -7.13
C ILE A 233 14.80 19.43 -6.38
N GLU A 234 14.65 20.72 -6.05
CA GLU A 234 13.48 21.25 -5.38
C GLU A 234 12.20 21.00 -6.18
N SER A 235 12.19 21.35 -7.47
CA SER A 235 11.04 21.10 -8.36
C SER A 235 10.70 19.60 -8.48
N GLY A 236 11.71 18.73 -8.59
CA GLY A 236 11.49 17.28 -8.64
C GLY A 236 10.89 16.72 -7.34
N VAL A 237 11.34 17.23 -6.19
CA VAL A 237 10.81 16.83 -4.88
C VAL A 237 9.38 17.33 -4.69
N GLU A 238 9.08 18.57 -5.06
CA GLU A 238 7.71 19.12 -5.01
C GLU A 238 6.74 18.29 -5.87
N SER A 239 7.13 17.95 -7.09
CA SER A 239 6.35 17.08 -7.97
C SER A 239 6.11 15.70 -7.34
N SER A 240 7.13 15.13 -6.71
CA SER A 240 7.03 13.84 -6.02
C SER A 240 6.06 13.93 -4.83
N ILE A 241 6.18 14.98 -4.00
CA ILE A 241 5.25 15.21 -2.87
C ILE A 241 3.81 15.37 -3.38
N ALA A 242 3.59 16.08 -4.48
CA ALA A 242 2.28 16.24 -5.08
C ALA A 242 1.66 14.90 -5.52
N LEU A 243 2.45 14.01 -6.13
CA LEU A 243 2.02 12.66 -6.50
C LEU A 243 1.63 11.82 -5.27
N ALA A 244 2.44 11.86 -4.21
CA ALA A 244 2.13 11.15 -2.96
C ALA A 244 0.83 11.64 -2.31
N LEU A 245 0.58 12.96 -2.35
CA LEU A 245 -0.65 13.54 -1.82
C LEU A 245 -1.85 13.16 -2.67
N GLU A 246 -1.73 13.18 -3.99
CA GLU A 246 -2.82 12.79 -4.89
C GLU A 246 -3.17 11.30 -4.75
N ALA A 247 -2.18 10.43 -4.62
CA ALA A 247 -2.40 9.01 -4.33
C ALA A 247 -3.07 8.80 -2.96
N SER A 248 -2.68 9.57 -1.94
CA SER A 248 -3.32 9.54 -0.61
C SER A 248 -4.78 10.00 -0.68
N ARG A 249 -5.08 11.07 -1.42
CA ARG A 249 -6.47 11.53 -1.64
C ARG A 249 -7.30 10.47 -2.37
N SER A 250 -6.75 9.91 -3.44
CA SER A 250 -7.38 8.87 -4.23
C SER A 250 -7.70 7.63 -3.39
N THR A 251 -6.81 7.25 -2.46
CA THR A 251 -7.05 6.16 -1.50
C THR A 251 -8.33 6.39 -0.69
N LEU A 252 -8.51 7.60 -0.15
CA LEU A 252 -9.65 7.94 0.70
C LEU A 252 -10.96 7.99 -0.09
N VAL A 253 -10.95 8.64 -1.26
CA VAL A 253 -12.12 8.73 -2.15
C VAL A 253 -12.52 7.34 -2.65
N TYR A 254 -11.55 6.54 -3.10
CA TYR A 254 -11.79 5.20 -3.62
C TYR A 254 -12.37 4.27 -2.57
N LEU A 255 -11.79 4.25 -1.37
CA LEU A 255 -12.25 3.35 -0.31
C LEU A 255 -13.69 3.66 0.11
N LYS A 256 -14.05 4.95 0.14
CA LYS A 256 -15.43 5.37 0.43
C LYS A 256 -16.40 4.86 -0.62
N ALA A 257 -16.08 5.02 -1.89
CA ALA A 257 -16.91 4.54 -3.00
C ALA A 257 -17.00 3.01 -3.06
N ALA A 258 -15.95 2.31 -2.65
CA ALA A 258 -15.87 0.85 -2.72
C ALA A 258 -16.34 0.12 -1.43
N LEU A 259 -16.92 0.84 -0.47
CA LEU A 259 -17.29 0.31 0.86
C LEU A 259 -18.16 -0.95 0.78
N ASN A 260 -19.15 -0.95 -0.12
CA ASN A 260 -20.08 -2.06 -0.31
C ASN A 260 -19.43 -3.32 -0.92
N GLY A 261 -18.22 -3.21 -1.47
CA GLY A 261 -17.47 -4.32 -2.04
C GLY A 261 -16.52 -5.02 -1.05
N LEU A 262 -16.47 -4.57 0.21
CA LEU A 262 -15.57 -5.09 1.23
C LEU A 262 -16.16 -6.29 1.98
N ALA A 263 -15.31 -7.28 2.25
CA ALA A 263 -15.61 -8.36 3.18
C ALA A 263 -15.47 -7.86 4.63
N GLY A 264 -16.44 -8.19 5.49
CA GLY A 264 -16.44 -7.74 6.90
C GLY A 264 -15.29 -8.30 7.74
N GLU A 265 -14.64 -9.38 7.30
CA GLU A 265 -13.45 -9.91 7.95
C GLU A 265 -12.21 -9.05 7.64
N ALA A 266 -12.20 -8.32 6.52
CA ALA A 266 -11.00 -7.64 6.00
C ALA A 266 -10.64 -6.33 6.73
N PHE A 267 -11.42 -5.91 7.73
CA PHE A 267 -11.26 -4.65 8.46
C PHE A 267 -9.80 -4.33 8.79
N TRP A 268 -9.09 -5.22 9.48
CA TRP A 268 -7.72 -4.98 9.94
C TRP A 268 -6.69 -4.87 8.82
N ILE A 269 -6.96 -5.47 7.67
CA ILE A 269 -6.10 -5.35 6.48
C ILE A 269 -6.35 -4.00 5.82
N VAL A 270 -7.61 -3.57 5.77
CA VAL A 270 -8.07 -2.39 5.03
C VAL A 270 -7.85 -1.09 5.80
N VAL A 271 -8.11 -1.06 7.11
CA VAL A 271 -8.05 0.16 7.95
C VAL A 271 -6.66 0.82 7.97
N PHE A 272 -5.60 0.05 7.68
CA PHE A 272 -4.26 0.57 7.49
C PHE A 272 -4.18 1.64 6.39
N TYR A 273 -4.80 1.41 5.23
CA TYR A 273 -4.68 2.27 4.05
C TYR A 273 -5.24 3.69 4.26
N PRO A 274 -6.50 3.88 4.72
CA PRO A 274 -7.01 5.22 4.99
C PRO A 274 -6.23 5.88 6.13
N THR A 275 -5.79 5.13 7.15
CA THR A 275 -4.98 5.69 8.24
C THR A 275 -3.66 6.26 7.71
N ALA A 276 -2.94 5.51 6.86
CA ALA A 276 -1.68 5.96 6.27
C ALA A 276 -1.86 7.17 5.32
N ALA A 277 -2.94 7.17 4.53
CA ALA A 277 -3.30 8.30 3.67
C ALA A 277 -3.65 9.55 4.48
N MET A 278 -4.44 9.40 5.55
CA MET A 278 -4.78 10.49 6.47
C MET A 278 -3.54 11.11 7.09
N ILE A 279 -2.58 10.29 7.56
CA ILE A 279 -1.30 10.78 8.12
C ILE A 279 -0.54 11.61 7.08
N THR A 280 -0.49 11.15 5.83
CA THR A 280 0.22 11.86 4.74
C THR A 280 -0.39 13.24 4.49
N ILE A 281 -1.71 13.30 4.34
CA ILE A 281 -2.44 14.56 4.11
C ILE A 281 -2.35 15.48 5.33
N PHE A 282 -2.49 14.92 6.54
CA PHE A 282 -2.37 15.64 7.80
C PHE A 282 -1.03 16.37 7.92
N PHE A 283 0.10 15.69 7.68
CA PHE A 283 1.40 16.35 7.74
C PHE A 283 1.53 17.46 6.69
N ASN A 284 0.98 17.27 5.49
CA ASN A 284 0.96 18.34 4.49
C ASN A 284 0.15 19.56 4.93
N ILE A 285 -0.98 19.38 5.60
CA ILE A 285 -1.74 20.50 6.20
C ILE A 285 -0.90 21.20 7.26
N LEU A 286 -0.15 20.47 8.09
CA LEU A 286 0.71 21.09 9.10
C LEU A 286 1.85 21.90 8.48
N MET A 287 2.44 21.42 7.39
CA MET A 287 3.54 22.10 6.70
C MET A 287 3.06 23.31 5.89
N HIS A 288 1.87 23.23 5.30
CA HIS A 288 1.32 24.27 4.42
C HIS A 288 -0.14 24.62 4.78
N PRO A 289 -0.39 25.16 5.98
CA PRO A 289 -1.75 25.36 6.50
C PRO A 289 -2.57 26.43 5.74
N LEU A 290 -1.90 27.33 5.02
CA LEU A 290 -2.52 28.38 4.20
C LEU A 290 -2.69 27.97 2.73
N HIS A 291 -2.27 26.76 2.34
CA HIS A 291 -2.39 26.30 0.97
C HIS A 291 -3.88 26.21 0.54
N GLY A 292 -4.19 26.56 -0.72
CA GLY A 292 -5.58 26.66 -1.20
C GLY A 292 -6.40 25.37 -1.06
N ARG A 293 -5.75 24.20 -1.06
CA ARG A 293 -6.41 22.89 -0.82
C ARG A 293 -6.50 22.47 0.65
N ALA A 294 -5.89 23.17 1.60
CA ALA A 294 -5.83 22.72 3.01
C ALA A 294 -7.21 22.51 3.64
N VAL A 295 -8.20 23.36 3.30
CA VAL A 295 -9.58 23.22 3.78
C VAL A 295 -10.28 22.01 3.15
N ALA A 296 -10.09 21.77 1.85
CA ALA A 296 -10.65 20.59 1.18
C ALA A 296 -10.03 19.29 1.73
N ASP A 297 -8.72 19.30 1.98
CA ASP A 297 -8.00 18.19 2.61
C ASP A 297 -8.51 17.93 4.03
N LEU A 298 -8.79 18.98 4.83
CA LEU A 298 -9.40 18.84 6.15
C LEU A 298 -10.77 18.15 6.10
N GLU A 299 -11.63 18.53 5.14
CA GLU A 299 -12.94 17.89 4.98
C GLU A 299 -12.81 16.45 4.47
N LEU A 300 -11.80 16.15 3.65
CA LEU A 300 -11.48 14.78 3.28
C LEU A 300 -11.01 13.95 4.48
N LEU A 301 -10.18 14.50 5.37
CA LEU A 301 -9.80 13.83 6.62
C LEU A 301 -11.02 13.56 7.52
N ARG A 302 -11.96 14.51 7.61
CA ARG A 302 -13.22 14.32 8.35
C ARG A 302 -14.05 13.19 7.74
N SER A 303 -14.21 13.18 6.42
CA SER A 303 -14.92 12.11 5.72
C SER A 303 -14.25 10.75 5.93
N ALA A 304 -12.92 10.69 5.95
CA ALA A 304 -12.17 9.47 6.19
C ALA A 304 -12.29 8.96 7.64
N ALA A 305 -12.33 9.85 8.63
CA ALA A 305 -12.58 9.48 10.02
C ALA A 305 -13.96 8.81 10.19
N ASN A 306 -14.98 9.37 9.53
CA ASN A 306 -16.32 8.75 9.50
C ASN A 306 -16.29 7.40 8.78
N LEU A 307 -15.63 7.32 7.62
CA LEU A 307 -15.48 6.08 6.85
C LEU A 307 -14.87 4.95 7.67
N ILE A 308 -13.85 5.22 8.51
CA ILE A 308 -13.23 4.21 9.38
C ILE A 308 -14.27 3.58 10.33
N CYS A 309 -15.26 4.35 10.79
CA CYS A 309 -16.36 3.85 11.62
C CYS A 309 -17.36 3.01 10.83
N GLU A 310 -17.50 3.26 9.53
CA GLU A 310 -18.44 2.60 8.63
C GLU A 310 -17.88 1.31 8.00
N LEU A 311 -16.56 1.07 8.10
CA LEU A 311 -15.93 -0.15 7.58
C LEU A 311 -16.61 -1.40 8.17
N PRO A 312 -16.91 -2.43 7.34
CA PRO A 312 -17.62 -3.60 7.81
C PRO A 312 -16.75 -4.43 8.76
N ILE A 313 -17.34 -4.91 9.86
CA ILE A 313 -16.67 -5.75 10.86
C ILE A 313 -17.54 -6.98 11.17
N SER A 314 -17.10 -8.16 10.73
CA SER A 314 -17.87 -9.40 10.91
C SER A 314 -17.89 -9.92 12.36
N ARG A 315 -16.87 -9.62 13.17
CA ARG A 315 -16.75 -10.10 14.57
C ARG A 315 -16.04 -9.05 15.43
N LEU A 316 -16.69 -8.64 16.50
CA LEU A 316 -16.18 -7.68 17.49
C LEU A 316 -16.05 -8.37 18.84
N THR A 317 -14.90 -8.97 19.12
CA THR A 317 -14.49 -9.26 20.50
C THR A 317 -14.26 -7.95 21.25
N SER A 318 -14.37 -7.94 22.58
CA SER A 318 -14.17 -6.73 23.40
C SER A 318 -12.82 -6.05 23.15
N ARG A 319 -11.79 -6.84 22.79
CA ARG A 319 -10.47 -6.33 22.42
C ARG A 319 -10.46 -5.65 21.05
N GLU A 320 -11.17 -6.20 20.07
CA GLU A 320 -11.31 -5.60 18.73
C GLU A 320 -12.08 -4.28 18.83
N VAL A 321 -13.15 -4.21 19.64
CA VAL A 321 -13.86 -2.95 19.92
C VAL A 321 -12.91 -1.89 20.47
N ALA A 322 -12.05 -2.24 21.43
CA ALA A 322 -11.09 -1.30 21.99
C ALA A 322 -10.06 -0.79 20.96
N HIS A 323 -9.58 -1.66 20.06
CA HIS A 323 -8.65 -1.25 19.00
C HIS A 323 -9.35 -0.38 17.95
N THR A 324 -10.58 -0.71 17.54
CA THR A 324 -11.39 0.14 16.63
C THR A 324 -11.62 1.51 17.25
N LYS A 325 -11.91 1.57 18.55
CA LYS A 325 -12.03 2.84 19.29
C LYS A 325 -10.74 3.66 19.23
N LEU A 326 -9.57 3.03 19.43
CA LEU A 326 -8.28 3.70 19.36
C LEU A 326 -7.98 4.27 17.97
N VAL A 327 -8.30 3.54 16.90
CA VAL A 327 -8.14 4.05 15.53
C VAL A 327 -9.07 5.23 15.27
N ASN A 328 -10.31 5.18 15.76
CA ASN A 328 -11.27 6.27 15.62
C ASN A 328 -10.85 7.53 16.41
N GLU A 329 -10.40 7.36 17.66
CA GLU A 329 -9.86 8.44 18.49
C GLU A 329 -8.64 9.08 17.80
N PHE A 330 -7.75 8.27 17.24
CA PHE A 330 -6.61 8.75 16.45
C PHE A 330 -7.04 9.55 15.22
N ALA A 331 -7.96 9.04 14.41
CA ALA A 331 -8.46 9.72 13.22
C ALA A 331 -9.15 11.05 13.56
N THR A 332 -9.94 11.07 14.63
CA THR A 332 -10.60 12.28 15.15
C THR A 332 -9.58 13.32 15.59
N GLU A 333 -8.50 12.88 16.25
CA GLU A 333 -7.45 13.76 16.73
C GLU A 333 -6.64 14.39 15.58
N LEU A 334 -6.37 13.65 14.49
CA LEU A 334 -5.76 14.23 13.29
C LEU A 334 -6.62 15.35 12.70
N VAL A 335 -7.94 15.14 12.60
CA VAL A 335 -8.88 16.17 12.11
C VAL A 335 -8.87 17.40 13.01
N ARG A 336 -8.89 17.20 14.33
CA ARG A 336 -8.89 18.28 15.32
C ARG A 336 -7.62 19.13 15.19
N LEU A 337 -6.45 18.49 15.15
CA LEU A 337 -5.16 19.16 15.06
C LEU A 337 -4.98 19.87 13.71
N ALA A 338 -5.39 19.27 12.60
CA ALA A 338 -5.35 19.91 11.28
C ALA A 338 -6.22 21.18 11.24
N LYS A 339 -7.43 21.11 11.80
CA LYS A 339 -8.31 22.29 11.93
C LYS A 339 -7.64 23.40 12.75
N SER A 340 -7.04 23.06 13.89
CA SER A 340 -6.33 24.02 14.73
C SER A 340 -5.14 24.67 14.01
N ALA A 341 -4.36 23.89 13.24
CA ALA A 341 -3.22 24.41 12.48
C ALA A 341 -3.66 25.44 11.43
N ILE A 342 -4.72 25.15 10.67
CA ILE A 342 -5.28 26.08 9.68
C ILE A 342 -5.81 27.35 10.34
N ALA A 343 -6.56 27.21 11.45
CA ALA A 343 -7.13 28.36 12.16
C ALA A 343 -6.02 29.29 12.69
N LYS A 344 -5.03 28.72 13.37
CA LYS A 344 -3.91 29.49 13.94
C LYS A 344 -3.08 30.18 12.86
N ALA A 345 -2.83 29.52 11.73
CA ALA A 345 -2.10 30.13 10.62
C ALA A 345 -2.87 31.32 10.02
N LYS A 346 -4.20 31.21 9.87
CA LYS A 346 -5.05 32.30 9.35
C LYS A 346 -5.17 33.47 10.32
N GLU A 347 -5.18 33.22 11.62
CA GLU A 347 -5.15 34.29 12.64
C GLU A 347 -3.84 35.07 12.55
N PHE A 348 -2.70 34.37 12.49
CA PHE A 348 -1.39 34.99 12.37
C PHE A 348 -1.22 35.81 11.08
N ASP A 349 -1.72 35.30 9.95
CA ASP A 349 -1.68 35.99 8.65
C ASP A 349 -2.48 37.30 8.68
N LYS A 350 -3.67 37.28 9.30
CA LYS A 350 -4.50 38.49 9.51
C LYS A 350 -3.85 39.50 10.45
N GLU A 351 -3.16 39.04 11.50
CA GLU A 351 -2.42 39.91 12.42
C GLU A 351 -1.26 40.62 11.69
N LEU A 352 -0.59 39.95 10.75
CA LEU A 352 0.44 40.56 9.91
C LEU A 352 -0.12 41.60 8.93
N GLU A 353 -1.29 41.34 8.33
CA GLU A 353 -1.97 42.28 7.44
C GLU A 353 -2.49 43.54 8.16
N THR A 354 -2.76 43.45 9.47
CA THR A 354 -3.33 44.54 10.27
C THR A 354 -2.29 45.39 10.99
N GLN A 355 -0.99 45.04 10.94
CA GLN A 355 0.08 45.90 11.44
C GLN A 355 0.31 47.09 10.48
N PRO A 356 0.22 48.35 10.95
CA PRO A 356 0.47 49.49 10.09
C PRO A 356 1.92 49.46 9.58
N GLN A 357 2.10 49.61 8.28
CA GLN A 357 3.40 49.92 7.67
C GLN A 357 3.88 51.24 8.28
N THR A 358 4.72 51.16 9.31
CA THR A 358 5.49 52.31 9.77
C THR A 358 6.54 52.60 8.70
N ASP A 359 6.24 53.60 7.87
CA ASP A 359 7.18 54.22 6.94
C ASP A 359 8.52 54.48 7.63
N ARG A 360 9.61 54.01 7.01
CA ARG A 360 10.98 54.45 7.27
C ARG A 360 11.61 54.94 5.97
#